data_AF-A0A382N664-F1
#
_entry.id   AF-A0A382N664-F1
#
_cell.length_a   1.000
_cell.length_b   1.000
_cell.length_c   1.000
_cell.angle_alpha   90.00
_cell.angle_beta   90.00
_cell.angle_gamma   90.00
#
_symmetry.space_group_name_H-M   'P 1'
#
loop_
_entity.id
_entity.type
_entity.pdbx_description
1 polymer ?
#
loop_
_entity_poly.entity_id
_entity_poly.type
_entity_poly.pdbx_seq_one_letter_code
_entity_poly.pdbx_strand_id
1 'polypeptide(L)'
;LPFFRDFNFQNTVNFTLTFDFSQSTTKERNDLKYDLSTTDRRESWKISPRISYTFGKNVTGGIWYEYRESHSKIVGRKVDRDFGFDVNVPIRG
;
A
#
# COMPACT_ATOMS: atom_id res chain seq x y z
N LEU A 1 -23.51 -15.50 44.86
CA LEU A 1 -22.72 -15.93 43.68
C LEU A 1 -22.06 -14.68 43.10
N PRO A 2 -20.72 -14.58 43.08
CA PRO A 2 -20.06 -13.35 42.66
C PRO A 2 -20.20 -13.18 41.15
N PHE A 3 -20.38 -11.92 40.75
CA PHE A 3 -20.71 -11.44 39.41
C PHE A 3 -19.68 -11.86 38.36
N PHE A 4 -19.91 -12.96 37.66
CA PHE A 4 -19.29 -13.21 36.35
C PHE A 4 -19.93 -12.24 35.36
N ARG A 5 -19.38 -11.03 35.28
CA ARG A 5 -19.71 -10.08 34.21
C ARG A 5 -19.25 -10.69 32.89
N ASP A 6 -20.17 -10.89 31.95
CA ASP A 6 -19.89 -11.46 30.63
C ASP A 6 -18.78 -10.68 29.92
N PHE A 7 -17.56 -11.22 29.94
CA PHE A 7 -16.42 -10.63 29.27
C PHE A 7 -16.50 -10.99 27.79
N ASN A 8 -17.30 -10.24 27.04
CA ASN A 8 -17.49 -10.48 25.62
C ASN A 8 -16.27 -9.93 24.85
N PHE A 9 -15.34 -10.83 24.52
CA PHE A 9 -14.09 -10.50 23.86
C PHE A 9 -14.29 -10.43 22.35
N GLN A 10 -14.58 -9.22 21.85
CA GLN A 10 -14.75 -8.97 20.43
C GLN A 10 -13.38 -8.81 19.77
N ASN A 11 -13.01 -9.76 18.92
CA ASN A 11 -11.83 -9.65 18.07
C ASN A 11 -12.28 -9.46 16.64
N THR A 12 -11.69 -8.48 15.96
CA THR A 12 -11.96 -8.23 14.54
C THR A 12 -10.67 -8.31 13.76
N VAL A 13 -10.64 -9.18 12.75
CA VAL A 13 -9.57 -9.27 11.77
C VAL A 13 -10.07 -8.60 10.49
N ASN A 14 -9.33 -7.62 9.97
CA ASN A 14 -9.58 -7.08 8.64
C ASN A 14 -8.39 -7.42 7.75
N PHE A 15 -8.71 -7.85 6.53
CA PHE A 15 -7.74 -8.05 5.47
C PHE A 15 -8.02 -7.05 4.35
N THR A 16 -6.97 -6.43 3.83
CA THR A 16 -7.05 -5.51 2.69
C THR A 16 -5.93 -5.83 1.73
N LEU A 17 -6.26 -5.91 0.44
CA LEU A 17 -5.29 -6.05 -0.63
C LEU A 17 -5.46 -4.88 -1.60
N THR A 18 -4.42 -4.07 -1.74
CA THR A 18 -4.37 -2.98 -2.72
C THR A 18 -3.46 -3.37 -3.87
N PHE A 19 -3.92 -3.16 -5.10
CA PHE A 19 -3.12 -3.32 -6.31
C PHE A 19 -3.22 -2.05 -7.14
N ASP A 20 -2.08 -1.41 -7.40
CA ASP A 20 -1.98 -0.19 -8.20
C ASP A 20 -1.14 -0.47 -9.45
N PHE A 21 -1.64 -0.05 -10.62
CA PHE A 21 -0.91 -0.10 -11.88
C PHE A 21 -0.93 1.29 -12.53
N SER A 22 0.22 1.74 -13.02
CA SER A 22 0.38 3.04 -13.65
C SER A 22 1.32 2.96 -14.85
N GLN A 23 0.90 3.58 -15.96
CA GLN A 23 1.68 3.70 -17.18
C GLN A 23 1.63 5.15 -17.66
N SER A 24 2.80 5.74 -17.88
CA SER A 24 2.93 7.09 -18.44
C SER A 24 3.89 7.07 -19.62
N THR A 25 3.58 7.88 -20.64
CA THR A 25 4.42 8.04 -21.83
C THR A 25 4.55 9.52 -22.13
N THR A 26 5.79 10.00 -22.12
CA THR A 26 6.14 11.37 -22.49
C THR A 26 6.68 11.36 -23.91
N LYS A 27 6.02 12.09 -24.81
CA LYS A 27 6.44 12.27 -26.19
C LYS A 27 6.77 13.74 -26.42
N GLU A 28 7.91 14.02 -27.03
CA GLU A 28 8.22 15.36 -27.53
C GLU A 28 7.87 15.48 -29.01
N ARG A 29 7.32 16.63 -29.39
CA ARG A 29 7.09 17.00 -30.78
C ARG A 29 8.27 17.85 -31.23
N ASN A 30 9.01 17.38 -32.23
CA ASN A 30 10.07 18.16 -32.85
C ASN A 30 9.47 18.92 -34.05
N ASP A 31 9.62 20.25 -34.09
CA ASP A 31 8.91 21.14 -35.04
C ASP A 31 9.37 20.97 -36.50
N LEU A 32 10.44 20.20 -36.74
CA LEU A 32 11.09 20.04 -38.05
C LEU A 32 10.88 18.66 -38.71
N LYS A 33 10.30 17.66 -38.02
CA LYS A 33 10.02 16.32 -38.58
C LYS A 33 8.75 15.75 -37.97
N TYR A 34 7.89 15.17 -38.82
CA TYR A 34 6.61 14.51 -38.48
C TYR A 34 6.73 13.25 -37.58
N ASP A 35 7.84 13.08 -36.85
CA ASP A 35 8.12 11.88 -36.07
C ASP A 35 8.02 12.18 -34.57
N LEU A 36 7.04 11.59 -33.88
CA LEU A 36 6.92 11.70 -32.42
C LEU A 36 7.98 10.80 -31.78
N SER A 37 9.13 11.39 -31.43
CA SER A 37 10.13 10.68 -30.65
C SER A 37 9.60 10.48 -29.21
N THR A 38 9.55 9.22 -28.76
CA THR A 38 9.17 8.89 -27.37
C THR A 38 10.36 9.14 -26.45
N THR A 39 10.32 10.27 -25.73
CA THR A 39 11.36 10.73 -24.80
C THR A 39 11.46 9.82 -23.58
N ASP A 40 10.34 9.46 -22.94
CA ASP A 40 10.34 8.54 -21.79
C ASP A 40 9.03 7.73 -21.74
N ARG A 41 9.12 6.50 -21.28
CA ARG A 41 7.97 5.63 -20.97
C ARG A 41 8.23 5.03 -19.61
N ARG A 42 7.27 5.20 -18.70
CA ARG A 42 7.31 4.66 -17.35
C ARG A 42 6.14 3.74 -17.11
N GLU A 43 6.42 2.58 -16.57
CA GLU A 43 5.45 1.57 -16.17
C GLU A 43 5.74 1.21 -14.73
N SER A 44 4.73 1.18 -13.87
CA SER A 44 4.91 0.82 -12.47
C SER A 44 3.71 0.06 -11.96
N TRP A 45 3.96 -0.90 -11.10
CA TRP A 45 2.94 -1.66 -10.42
C TRP A 45 3.30 -1.82 -8.95
N LYS A 46 2.27 -1.94 -8.12
CA LYS A 46 2.40 -2.01 -6.67
C LYS A 46 1.34 -2.95 -6.10
N ILE A 47 1.73 -3.74 -5.13
CA ILE A 47 0.83 -4.60 -4.37
C ILE A 47 1.09 -4.38 -2.87
N SER A 48 0.02 -4.11 -2.13
CA SER A 48 0.10 -3.77 -0.71
C SER A 48 -0.96 -4.53 0.08
N PRO A 49 -0.69 -5.79 0.50
CA PRO A 49 -1.52 -6.48 1.49
C PRO A 49 -1.36 -5.86 2.88
N ARG A 50 -2.47 -5.77 3.60
CA ARG A 50 -2.54 -5.34 5.00
C ARG A 50 -3.49 -6.24 5.78
N ILE A 51 -3.07 -6.60 6.98
CA ILE A 51 -3.91 -7.26 7.98
C ILE A 51 -3.97 -6.35 9.19
N SER A 52 -5.17 -6.06 9.69
CA SER A 52 -5.37 -5.40 10.97
C SER A 52 -6.16 -6.29 11.93
N TYR A 53 -5.77 -6.26 13.20
CA TYR A 53 -6.39 -6.99 14.28
C TYR A 53 -6.73 -6.03 15.41
N THR A 54 -7.99 -6.02 15.82
CA THR A 54 -8.43 -5.28 17.01
C THR A 54 -8.61 -6.24 18.18
N PHE A 55 -7.77 -6.09 19.22
CA PHE A 55 -7.89 -6.77 20.50
C PHE A 55 -8.92 -6.03 21.37
N GLY A 56 -10.12 -6.60 21.51
CA GLY A 56 -11.20 -6.00 22.28
C GLY A 56 -11.73 -4.71 21.65
N LYS A 57 -11.87 -3.64 22.45
CA LYS A 57 -12.38 -2.32 21.99
C LYS A 57 -11.30 -1.22 21.95
N ASN A 58 -10.08 -1.54 22.36
CA ASN A 58 -9.12 -0.51 22.79
C ASN A 58 -7.71 -0.68 22.22
N VAL A 59 -7.37 -1.78 21.55
CA VAL A 59 -6.03 -1.91 20.95
C VAL A 59 -6.18 -2.46 19.54
N THR A 60 -5.73 -1.69 18.56
CA THR A 60 -5.70 -2.13 17.16
C THR A 60 -4.26 -2.25 16.72
N GLY A 61 -3.84 -3.44 16.32
CA GLY A 61 -2.57 -3.68 15.65
C GLY A 61 -2.78 -3.86 14.15
N GLY A 62 -1.78 -3.52 13.36
CA GLY A 62 -1.75 -3.74 11.92
C GLY A 62 -0.37 -4.22 11.47
N ILE A 63 -0.34 -5.07 10.46
CA ILE A 63 0.86 -5.39 9.71
C ILE A 63 0.59 -5.16 8.23
N TRP A 64 1.59 -4.67 7.52
CA TRP A 64 1.49 -4.43 6.09
C TRP A 64 2.81 -4.77 5.39
N TYR A 65 2.69 -5.17 4.14
CA TYR A 65 3.80 -5.38 3.24
C TYR A 65 3.48 -4.65 1.94
N GLU A 66 4.47 -4.03 1.33
CA GLU A 66 4.36 -3.36 0.05
C GLU A 66 5.48 -3.83 -0.86
N TYR A 67 5.10 -4.33 -2.04
CA TYR A 67 6.02 -4.60 -3.13
C TYR A 67 5.69 -3.64 -4.27
N ARG A 68 6.70 -2.93 -4.76
CA ARG A 68 6.58 -1.99 -5.87
C ARG A 68 7.66 -2.25 -6.89
N GLU A 69 7.29 -2.26 -8.15
CA GLU A 69 8.24 -2.29 -9.25
C GLU A 69 7.91 -1.17 -10.23
N SER A 70 8.95 -0.48 -10.70
CA SER A 70 8.83 0.56 -11.70
C SER A 70 9.92 0.41 -12.74
N HIS A 71 9.56 0.58 -14.01
CA HIS A 71 10.45 0.56 -15.14
C HIS A 71 10.33 1.87 -15.91
N SER A 72 11.46 2.53 -16.16
CA SER A 72 11.54 3.71 -17.03
C SER A 72 12.61 3.48 -18.09
N LYS A 73 12.38 3.99 -19.30
CA LYS A 73 13.37 3.96 -20.38
C LYS A 73 14.67 4.68 -19.99
N ILE A 74 14.58 5.75 -19.19
CA ILE A 74 15.72 6.58 -18.79
C ILE A 74 16.37 6.05 -17.50
N VAL A 75 15.56 5.70 -16.49
CA VAL A 75 16.05 5.36 -15.14
C VAL A 75 16.29 3.85 -14.97
N GLY A 76 15.72 3.02 -15.84
CA GLY A 76 15.79 1.56 -15.75
C GLY A 76 14.75 0.95 -14.81
N ARG A 77 14.99 -0.29 -14.36
CA ARG A 77 14.12 -1.02 -13.43
C ARG A 77 14.50 -0.73 -11.98
N LYS A 78 13.51 -0.36 -11.18
CA LYS A 78 13.60 -0.20 -9.72
C LYS A 78 12.59 -1.12 -9.04
N VAL A 79 13.02 -1.80 -7.98
CA VAL A 79 12.18 -2.66 -7.13
C VAL A 79 12.31 -2.18 -5.69
N ASP A 80 11.19 -1.81 -5.08
CA ASP A 80 11.09 -1.43 -3.68
C ASP A 80 10.29 -2.50 -2.92
N ARG A 81 10.74 -2.82 -1.70
CA ARG A 81 10.14 -3.84 -0.83
C ARG A 81 10.12 -3.29 0.59
N ASP A 82 8.93 -2.94 1.05
CA ASP A 82 8.73 -2.31 2.35
C ASP A 82 7.82 -3.18 3.21
N PHE A 83 8.08 -3.22 4.51
CA PHE A 83 7.23 -3.89 5.47
C PHE A 83 7.11 -3.03 6.72
N GLY A 84 5.99 -3.16 7.42
CA GLY A 84 5.79 -2.43 8.65
C GLY A 84 4.67 -2.99 9.49
N PHE A 85 4.62 -2.47 10.71
CA PHE A 85 3.54 -2.73 11.64
C PHE A 85 3.16 -1.43 12.35
N ASP A 86 1.92 -1.37 12.81
CA ASP A 86 1.37 -0.25 13.54
C ASP A 86 0.56 -0.75 14.73
N VAL A 87 0.54 0.04 15.81
CA VAL A 87 -0.29 -0.22 16.99
C VAL A 87 -0.93 1.08 17.40
N ASN A 88 -2.25 1.06 17.50
CA ASN A 88 -3.07 2.17 17.94
C ASN A 88 -3.71 1.84 19.30
N VAL A 89 -3.42 2.68 20.29
CA VAL A 89 -3.96 2.61 21.65
C VAL A 89 -4.62 3.96 21.96
N PRO A 90 -5.97 4.06 21.97
CA PRO A 90 -6.66 5.28 22.32
C PRO A 90 -6.59 5.51 23.84
N ILE A 91 -6.19 6.71 24.23
CA ILE A 91 -6.25 7.16 25.62
C ILE A 91 -7.62 7.78 25.85
N ARG A 92 -8.38 7.23 26.81
CA ARG A 92 -9.63 7.82 27.30
C ARG A 92 -9.39 8.33 28.72
N GLY A 93 -9.55 9.64 28.91
CA GLY A 93 -9.60 10.30 30.21
C GLY A 93 -11.03 10.52 30.65
#